data_AF-A0A8C7U8N0-F1
#
_entry.id   AF-A0A8C7U8N0-F1
#
_cell.length_a   1.000
_cell.length_b   1.000
_cell.length_c   1.000
_cell.angle_alpha   90.00
_cell.angle_beta   90.00
_cell.angle_gamma   90.00
#
_symmetry.space_group_name_H-M   'P 1'
#
loop_
_entity.id
_entity.type
_entity.pdbx_description
1 polymer ?
#
loop_
_entity_poly.entity_id
_entity_poly.type
_entity_poly.pdbx_seq_one_letter_code
_entity_poly.pdbx_strand_id
1 'polypeptide(L)' 'MGDNNPVKQGVETFDKKCLKKTSTAEKNTLPTKEGTVLVPFYCSVSALLL' A
#
# COMPACT_ATOMS: atom_id res chain seq x y z
N MET A 1 3.77 -20.36 32.35
CA MET A 1 4.66 -19.82 31.29
C MET A 1 4.31 -18.36 31.15
N GLY A 2 5.18 -17.47 31.62
CA GLY A 2 4.96 -16.03 31.50
C GLY A 2 5.50 -15.59 30.15
N ASP A 3 4.62 -15.24 29.23
CA ASP A 3 4.99 -14.68 27.94
C ASP A 3 5.47 -13.22 28.12
N ASN A 4 6.50 -12.99 28.93
CA ASN A 4 7.21 -11.72 28.96
C ASN A 4 8.08 -11.65 27.70
N ASN A 5 7.40 -11.49 26.58
CA ASN A 5 8.03 -11.31 25.28
C ASN A 5 8.21 -9.80 25.10
N PRO A 6 9.46 -9.29 25.05
CA PRO A 6 9.73 -7.85 24.87
C PRO A 6 9.08 -7.27 23.61
N VAL A 7 8.77 -8.12 22.61
CA VAL A 7 8.01 -7.73 21.42
C VAL A 7 6.58 -7.28 21.77
N LYS A 8 5.91 -7.93 22.73
CA LYS A 8 4.52 -7.59 23.12
C LYS A 8 4.45 -6.16 23.67
N GLN A 9 5.37 -5.81 24.58
CA GLN A 9 5.45 -4.46 25.15
C GLN A 9 5.73 -3.42 24.07
N GLY A 10 6.65 -3.72 23.15
CA GLY A 10 6.96 -2.83 22.02
C GLY A 10 5.75 -2.56 21.12
N VAL A 11 4.89 -3.54 20.89
CA VAL A 11 3.65 -3.37 20.10
C VAL A 11 2.61 -2.55 20.86
N GLU A 12 2.47 -2.75 22.16
CA GLU A 12 1.50 -2.04 23.02
C GLU A 12 1.82 -0.53 23.13
N THR A 13 3.10 -0.18 23.21
CA THR A 13 3.54 1.22 23.42
C THR A 13 3.96 1.95 22.15
N PHE A 14 3.84 1.32 20.98
CA PHE A 14 4.31 1.92 19.72
C PHE A 14 3.47 3.13 19.30
N ASP A 15 4.12 4.30 19.15
CA ASP A 15 3.46 5.50 18.63
C ASP A 15 3.34 5.44 17.09
N LYS A 16 2.10 5.29 16.62
CA LYS A 16 1.78 5.28 15.18
C LYS A 16 2.14 6.59 14.48
N LYS A 17 2.32 7.70 15.20
CA LYS A 17 2.75 8.98 14.62
C LYS A 17 4.19 8.95 14.13
N CYS A 18 5.01 8.04 14.66
CA CYS A 18 6.38 7.82 14.21
C CYS A 18 6.46 7.06 12.87
N LEU A 19 5.34 6.59 12.32
CA LEU A 19 5.32 5.97 10.99
C LEU A 19 5.57 7.02 9.91
N LYS A 20 6.52 6.72 9.03
CA LYS A 20 6.78 7.55 7.84
C LYS A 20 5.53 7.59 6.97
N LYS A 21 5.15 8.80 6.54
CA LYS A 21 4.07 8.98 5.58
C LYS A 21 4.48 8.33 4.26
N THR A 22 3.62 7.48 3.74
CA THR A 22 3.80 6.84 2.45
C THR A 22 2.54 6.98 1.63
N SER A 23 2.70 7.28 0.34
CA SER A 23 1.59 7.26 -0.62
C SER A 23 1.47 5.83 -1.15
N THR A 24 0.31 5.20 -0.95
CA THR A 24 0.05 3.84 -1.45
C THR A 24 -0.95 3.93 -2.59
N ALA A 25 -0.53 3.53 -3.79
CA ALA A 25 -1.41 3.38 -4.93
C ALA A 25 -1.91 1.94 -5.02
N GLU A 26 -3.22 1.74 -5.03
CA GLU A 26 -3.83 0.43 -5.30
C GLU A 26 -3.58 0.07 -6.77
N LYS A 27 -2.77 -0.96 -7.00
CA LYS A 27 -2.33 -1.31 -8.35
C LYS A 27 -3.39 -2.08 -9.15
N ASN A 28 -4.40 -2.67 -8.49
CA ASN A 28 -5.42 -3.50 -9.13
C ASN A 28 -6.78 -3.29 -8.45
N THR A 29 -7.39 -2.11 -8.61
CA THR A 29 -8.80 -1.93 -8.23
C THR A 29 -9.67 -2.87 -9.06
N LEU A 30 -10.77 -3.40 -8.51
CA LEU A 30 -11.70 -4.21 -9.29
C LEU A 30 -12.37 -3.33 -10.38
N PRO A 31 -12.54 -3.83 -11.61
CA PRO A 31 -13.29 -3.09 -12.62
C PRO A 31 -14.72 -2.86 -12.16
N THR A 32 -15.17 -1.60 -12.27
CA THR A 32 -16.59 -1.26 -12.16
C THR A 32 -17.37 -1.88 -13.34
N LYS A 33 -18.70 -1.82 -13.32
CA LYS A 33 -19.56 -2.40 -14.38
C LYS A 33 -19.25 -1.85 -15.79
N GLU A 34 -18.59 -0.70 -15.86
CA GLU A 34 -18.13 -0.05 -17.10
C GLU A 34 -16.67 -0.39 -17.47
N GLY A 35 -16.08 -1.42 -16.83
CA GLY A 35 -14.94 -2.16 -17.37
C GLY A 35 -13.69 -1.32 -17.66
N THR A 36 -13.34 -0.34 -16.83
CA THR A 36 -12.11 0.43 -17.03
C THR A 36 -11.24 0.46 -15.77
N VAL A 37 -10.44 -0.58 -15.59
CA VAL A 37 -9.27 -0.53 -14.68
C VAL A 37 -8.11 0.10 -15.43
N LEU A 38 -8.09 1.43 -15.46
CA LEU A 38 -6.94 2.18 -15.92
C LEU A 38 -5.83 2.05 -14.88
N VAL A 39 -5.05 0.97 -14.96
CA VAL A 39 -3.71 0.99 -14.40
C VAL A 39 -2.94 2.11 -15.10
N PRO A 40 -2.46 3.16 -14.39
CA PRO A 40 -1.80 4.33 -15.00
C PRO A 40 -0.48 3.99 -15.73
N PHE A 41 -0.07 2.72 -15.73
CA PHE A 41 1.10 2.23 -16.43
C PHE A 41 0.94 2.15 -17.96
N TYR A 42 -0.28 2.08 -18.50
CA TYR A 42 -0.47 1.96 -19.96
C TYR A 42 -0.31 3.27 -20.74
N CYS A 43 -0.21 4.43 -20.08
CA CYS A 43 -0.06 5.72 -20.76
C CYS A 43 1.41 6.06 -21.09
N SER A 44 2.36 5.69 -20.20
CA SER A 44 3.77 6.05 -20.41
C SER A 44 4.50 5.13 -21.41
N VAL A 45 4.03 3.90 -21.63
CA VAL A 45 4.72 2.91 -22.49
C VAL A 45 4.33 3.08 -23.96
N SER A 46 3.12 3.58 -24.26
CA SER A 46 2.68 3.88 -25.63
C SER A 46 3.29 5.16 -26.21
N ALA A 47 3.67 6.12 -25.36
CA ALA A 47 4.24 7.39 -25.81
C ALA A 47 5.71 7.30 -26.28
N LEU A 48 6.41 6.20 -26.00
CA LEU A 48 7.80 5.98 -26.43
C LEU A 48 7.92 5.16 -27.73
N LEU A 49 6.79 4.75 -28.33
CA LEU A 49 6.75 3.94 -29.57
C LEU A 49 6.18 4.70 -30.79
N LEU A 50 6.10 6.03 -30.73
CA LEU A 50 5.81 6.91 -31.87
C LEU A 50 6.91 7.98 -31.97
#